data_AF-A0A536ASH5-F1
#
_entry.id   AF-A0A536ASH5-F1
#
_cell.length_a   1.000
_cell.length_b   1.000
_cell.length_c   1.000
_cell.angle_alpha   90.00
_cell.angle_beta   90.00
_cell.angle_gamma   90.00
#
_symmetry.space_group_name_H-M   'P 1'
#
loop_
_entity.id
_entity.type
_entity.pdbx_description
1 polymer ?
#
loop_
_entity_poly.entity_id
_entity_poly.type
_entity_poly.pdbx_seq_one_letter_code
_entity_poly.pdbx_strand_id
1 'polypeptide(L)'
;MAKWNPLALKILMWVVGVLMVVSSAASFVGVSVIPTNEGIAGAVTAPVAGIAFGAGIMIAGFDPIANISWVRAVVVYAILEVVYNIFTQIAIGTFDIVAFIVAILVAVIILVLYPNKPALWMQTGSTSGARA
;
A
#
# COMPACT_ATOMS: atom_id res chain seq x y z
N MET A 1 -21.15 14.22 11.16
CA MET A 1 -19.77 13.66 11.22
C MET A 1 -19.89 12.16 11.34
N ALA A 2 -19.40 11.40 10.36
CA ALA A 2 -19.47 9.93 10.41
C ALA A 2 -18.71 9.44 11.66
N LYS A 3 -19.40 8.71 12.54
CA LYS A 3 -18.80 8.12 13.73
C LYS A 3 -17.72 7.15 13.26
N TRP A 4 -16.47 7.48 13.55
CA TRP A 4 -15.31 6.64 13.28
C TRP A 4 -15.57 5.20 13.73
N ASN A 5 -15.38 4.23 12.84
CA ASN A 5 -15.48 2.82 13.16
C ASN A 5 -14.07 2.19 13.18
N PRO A 6 -13.44 2.04 14.37
CA PRO A 6 -12.10 1.46 14.49
C PRO A 6 -12.00 0.10 13.81
N LEU A 7 -13.05 -0.70 13.94
CA LEU A 7 -13.08 -2.08 13.48
C LEU A 7 -13.05 -2.14 11.95
N ALA A 8 -13.69 -1.18 11.26
CA ALA A 8 -13.65 -1.09 9.81
C ALA A 8 -12.24 -0.79 9.28
N LEU A 9 -11.48 0.07 9.96
CA LEU A 9 -10.09 0.38 9.58
C LEU A 9 -9.19 -0.85 9.76
N LYS A 10 -9.33 -1.57 10.88
CA LYS A 10 -8.59 -2.81 11.14
C LYS A 10 -8.85 -3.86 10.07
N ILE A 11 -10.13 -4.09 9.76
CA ILE A 11 -10.53 -5.03 8.70
C ILE A 11 -9.98 -4.60 7.35
N LEU A 12 -10.06 -3.31 7.01
CA LEU A 12 -9.52 -2.81 5.74
C LEU A 12 -8.02 -3.10 5.63
N MET A 13 -7.24 -2.84 6.68
CA MET A 13 -5.80 -3.15 6.65
C MET A 13 -5.55 -4.64 6.46
N TRP A 14 -6.30 -5.49 7.16
CA TRP A 14 -6.22 -6.94 6.97
C TRP A 14 -6.55 -7.37 5.54
N VAL A 15 -7.65 -6.87 4.97
CA VAL A 15 -8.07 -7.19 3.61
C VAL A 15 -7.02 -6.77 2.60
N VAL A 16 -6.51 -5.53 2.68
CA VAL A 16 -5.46 -5.04 1.78
C VAL A 16 -4.20 -5.90 1.91
N GLY A 17 -3.77 -6.20 3.13
CA GLY A 17 -2.58 -7.01 3.37
C GLY A 17 -2.71 -8.44 2.83
N VAL A 18 -3.85 -9.10 3.02
CA VAL A 18 -4.12 -10.43 2.45
C VAL A 18 -4.12 -10.38 0.92
N LEU A 19 -4.80 -9.41 0.32
CA LEU A 19 -4.85 -9.27 -1.14
C LEU A 19 -3.44 -9.10 -1.74
N MET A 20 -2.59 -8.29 -1.10
CA MET A 20 -1.19 -8.13 -1.51
C MET A 20 -0.38 -9.41 -1.39
N VAL A 21 -0.50 -10.13 -0.27
CA VAL A 21 0.21 -11.39 -0.08
C VAL A 21 -0.24 -12.41 -1.13
N VAL A 22 -1.54 -12.53 -1.39
CA VAL A 22 -2.08 -13.48 -2.37
C VAL A 22 -1.66 -13.11 -3.79
N SER A 23 -1.72 -11.84 -4.20
CA SER A 23 -1.29 -11.45 -5.55
C SER A 23 0.23 -11.61 -5.73
N SER A 24 1.00 -11.33 -4.69
CA SER A 24 2.45 -11.55 -4.67
C SER A 24 2.79 -13.04 -4.67
N ALA A 25 2.00 -13.89 -4.01
CA ALA A 25 2.14 -15.34 -4.08
C ALA A 25 1.83 -15.87 -5.50
N ALA A 26 0.81 -15.32 -6.16
CA ALA A 26 0.47 -15.70 -7.53
C ALA A 26 1.56 -15.33 -8.54
N SER A 27 2.31 -14.24 -8.32
CA SER A 27 3.38 -13.83 -9.22
C SER A 27 4.61 -14.75 -9.20
N PHE A 28 4.79 -15.59 -8.17
CA PHE A 28 5.82 -16.65 -8.18
C PHE A 28 5.62 -17.63 -9.33
N VAL A 29 4.37 -17.92 -9.69
CA VAL A 29 4.07 -18.79 -10.84
C VAL A 29 4.54 -18.13 -12.13
N GLY A 30 4.34 -16.82 -12.30
CA GLY A 30 4.83 -16.07 -13.46
C GLY A 30 6.36 -16.04 -13.56
N VAL A 31 7.04 -15.77 -12.45
CA VAL A 31 8.51 -15.73 -12.38
C VAL A 31 9.13 -17.11 -12.65
N SER A 32 8.44 -18.20 -12.27
CA SER A 32 8.91 -19.57 -12.55
C SER A 32 8.88 -19.93 -14.05
N VAL A 33 8.07 -19.22 -14.85
CA VAL A 33 7.92 -19.46 -16.29
C VAL A 33 8.79 -18.50 -17.12
N ILE A 34 8.94 -17.25 -16.67
CA ILE A 34 9.83 -16.26 -17.28
C ILE A 34 10.75 -15.69 -16.17
N PRO A 35 12.02 -16.11 -16.10
CA PRO A 35 12.94 -15.62 -15.07
C PRO A 35 13.30 -14.15 -15.34
N THR A 36 12.60 -13.25 -14.66
CA THR A 36 12.89 -11.80 -14.69
C THR A 36 13.86 -11.35 -13.60
N ASN A 37 14.33 -12.28 -12.76
CA ASN A 37 15.09 -12.00 -11.53
C ASN A 37 16.60 -12.16 -11.72
N GLU A 38 17.13 -11.84 -12.89
CA GLU A 38 18.58 -11.90 -13.16
C GLU A 38 19.24 -10.52 -12.99
N GLY A 39 20.44 -10.48 -12.39
CA GLY A 39 21.21 -9.25 -12.14
C GLY A 39 20.92 -8.55 -10.79
N ILE A 40 21.51 -7.37 -10.58
CA ILE A 40 21.41 -6.60 -9.30
C ILE A 40 19.95 -6.28 -8.95
N ALA A 41 19.12 -5.99 -9.94
CA ALA A 41 17.68 -5.74 -9.72
C ALA A 41 16.92 -7.03 -9.34
N GLY A 42 17.36 -8.20 -9.81
CA GLY A 42 16.80 -9.50 -9.46
C GLY A 42 17.18 -10.00 -8.06
N ALA A 43 18.24 -9.46 -7.46
CA ALA A 43 18.63 -9.75 -6.08
C ALA A 43 17.58 -9.28 -5.05
N VAL A 44 16.75 -8.29 -5.42
CA VAL A 44 15.59 -7.86 -4.64
C VAL A 44 14.34 -8.44 -5.29
N THR A 45 13.91 -9.60 -4.82
CA THR A 45 12.78 -10.32 -5.40
C THR A 45 11.45 -9.61 -5.10
N ALA A 46 10.83 -9.04 -6.15
CA ALA A 46 9.54 -8.32 -6.05
C ALA A 46 8.42 -9.11 -5.35
N PRO A 47 8.24 -10.44 -5.57
CA PRO A 47 7.21 -11.20 -4.87
C PRO A 47 7.42 -11.24 -3.34
N VAL A 48 8.67 -11.36 -2.89
CA VAL A 48 9.00 -11.36 -1.45
C VAL A 48 8.75 -9.99 -0.84
N ALA A 49 9.09 -8.91 -1.55
CA ALA A 49 8.80 -7.55 -1.11
C ALA A 49 7.29 -7.32 -0.95
N GLY A 50 6.48 -7.78 -1.90
CA GLY A 50 5.02 -7.67 -1.83
C GLY A 50 4.41 -8.49 -0.67
N ILE A 51 4.91 -9.70 -0.41
CA ILE A 51 4.48 -10.49 0.75
C ILE A 51 4.86 -9.81 2.06
N ALA A 52 6.11 -9.35 2.20
CA ALA A 52 6.58 -8.68 3.41
C ALA A 52 5.80 -7.39 3.67
N PHE A 53 5.51 -6.62 2.62
CA PHE A 53 4.71 -5.41 2.72
C PHE A 53 3.27 -5.72 3.15
N GLY A 54 2.61 -6.69 2.51
CA GLY A 54 1.27 -7.13 2.89
C GLY A 54 1.19 -7.67 4.33
N ALA A 55 2.20 -8.44 4.77
CA ALA A 55 2.32 -8.91 6.14
C ALA A 55 2.45 -7.76 7.14
N GLY A 56 3.28 -6.76 6.84
CA GLY A 56 3.41 -5.56 7.67
C GLY A 56 2.10 -4.78 7.82
N ILE A 57 1.31 -4.67 6.74
CA ILE A 57 -0.02 -4.05 6.76
C ILE A 57 -0.98 -4.86 7.65
N MET A 58 -0.99 -6.19 7.56
CA MET A 58 -1.83 -7.04 8.43
C MET A 58 -1.48 -6.89 9.91
N ILE A 59 -0.18 -6.86 10.24
CA ILE A 59 0.30 -6.65 11.61
C ILE A 59 -0.13 -5.26 12.12
N ALA A 60 0.01 -4.22 11.30
CA ALA A 60 -0.47 -2.89 11.63
C ALA A 60 -2.00 -2.82 11.80
N GLY A 61 -2.74 -3.74 11.18
CA GLY A 61 -4.18 -3.88 11.35
C GLY A 61 -4.63 -4.21 12.78
N PHE A 62 -3.76 -4.75 13.64
CA PHE A 62 -4.09 -4.95 15.05
C PHE A 62 -4.23 -3.64 15.83
N ASP A 63 -3.34 -2.68 15.56
CA ASP A 63 -3.39 -1.31 16.08
C ASP A 63 -2.94 -0.29 15.03
N PRO A 64 -3.88 0.18 14.18
CA PRO A 64 -3.58 1.14 13.10
C PRO A 64 -3.19 2.53 13.59
N ILE A 65 -3.50 2.87 14.84
CA ILE A 65 -3.22 4.19 15.41
C ILE A 65 -1.78 4.23 15.89
N ALA A 66 -1.33 3.19 16.60
CA ALA A 66 0.06 3.05 17.01
C ALA A 66 0.99 2.87 15.79
N ASN A 67 0.52 2.19 14.74
CA ASN A 67 1.31 1.86 13.54
C ASN A 67 0.96 2.75 12.33
N ILE A 68 0.94 4.07 12.53
CA ILE A 68 0.56 5.02 11.48
C ILE A 68 1.45 4.92 10.22
N SER A 69 2.72 4.55 10.36
CA SER A 69 3.65 4.40 9.23
C SER A 69 3.13 3.41 8.18
N TRP A 70 2.53 2.31 8.62
CA TRP A 70 1.94 1.32 7.72
C TRP A 70 0.66 1.83 7.07
N VAL A 71 -0.18 2.57 7.80
CA VAL A 71 -1.36 3.22 7.21
C VAL A 71 -0.96 4.21 6.13
N ARG A 72 0.08 5.02 6.38
CA ARG A 72 0.68 5.91 5.38
C ARG A 72 1.20 5.13 4.19
N ALA A 73 1.86 4.00 4.43
CA ALA A 73 2.37 3.17 3.38
C ALA A 73 1.25 2.61 2.48
N VAL A 74 0.08 2.26 3.03
CA VAL A 74 -1.09 1.88 2.21
C VAL A 74 -1.60 3.04 1.37
N VAL A 75 -1.62 4.26 1.92
CA VAL A 75 -2.00 5.46 1.14
C VAL A 75 -1.02 5.69 -0.01
N VAL A 76 0.29 5.61 0.26
CA VAL A 76 1.32 5.74 -0.76
C VAL A 76 1.20 4.64 -1.82
N TYR A 77 0.98 3.39 -1.39
CA TYR A 77 0.73 2.28 -2.30
C TYR A 77 -0.46 2.57 -3.23
N ALA A 78 -1.59 3.01 -2.69
CA ALA A 78 -2.78 3.33 -3.50
C ALA A 78 -2.52 4.45 -4.53
N ILE A 79 -1.73 5.46 -4.15
CA ILE A 79 -1.32 6.53 -5.09
C ILE A 79 -0.41 5.95 -6.19
N LEU A 80 0.58 5.12 -5.82
CA LEU A 80 1.50 4.51 -6.77
C LEU A 80 0.78 3.55 -7.72
N GLU A 81 -0.22 2.81 -7.25
CA GLU A 81 -1.04 1.92 -8.07
C GLU A 81 -1.83 2.72 -9.13
N VAL A 82 -2.41 3.85 -8.75
CA VAL A 82 -3.08 4.77 -9.69
C VAL A 82 -2.10 5.30 -10.74
N VAL A 83 -0.93 5.75 -10.31
CA VAL A 83 0.13 6.25 -11.22
C VAL A 83 0.62 5.15 -12.15
N TYR A 84 0.80 3.93 -11.63
CA TYR A 84 1.24 2.77 -12.39
C TYR A 84 0.26 2.41 -13.51
N ASN A 85 -1.05 2.39 -13.21
CA ASN A 85 -2.08 2.10 -14.21
C ASN A 85 -2.17 3.18 -15.30
N ILE A 86 -2.02 4.47 -14.93
CA ILE A 86 -1.95 5.56 -15.91
C ILE A 86 -0.70 5.42 -16.79
N PHE A 87 0.46 5.11 -16.18
CA PHE A 87 1.71 4.97 -16.90
C PHE A 87 1.68 3.80 -17.88
N THR A 88 1.20 2.63 -17.44
CA THR A 88 1.10 1.42 -18.28
C THR A 88 0.11 1.62 -19.44
N GLN A 89 -0.98 2.36 -19.23
CA GLN A 89 -1.90 2.70 -20.31
C GLN A 89 -1.22 3.56 -21.38
N ILE A 90 -0.35 4.49 -21.00
CA ILE A 90 0.36 5.37 -21.94
C ILE A 90 1.53 4.64 -22.60
N ALA A 91 2.29 3.85 -21.83
CA ALA A 91 3.54 3.25 -22.28
C ALA A 91 3.34 2.00 -23.12
N ILE A 92 2.38 1.14 -22.76
CA ILE A 92 2.18 -0.18 -23.38
C ILE A 92 0.71 -0.48 -23.71
N GLY A 93 -0.20 0.49 -23.53
CA GLY A 93 -1.62 0.35 -23.92
C GLY A 93 -2.43 -0.60 -23.03
N THR A 94 -1.93 -0.93 -21.84
CA THR A 94 -2.61 -1.83 -20.89
C THR A 94 -3.15 -1.03 -19.71
N PHE A 95 -4.41 -1.26 -19.35
CA PHE A 95 -5.03 -0.61 -18.19
C PHE A 95 -5.88 -1.60 -17.41
N ASP A 96 -5.58 -1.77 -16.12
CA ASP A 96 -6.41 -2.55 -15.22
C ASP A 96 -7.38 -1.63 -14.48
N ILE A 97 -8.61 -1.56 -15.01
CA ILE A 97 -9.69 -0.76 -14.42
C ILE A 97 -10.05 -1.23 -13.00
N VAL A 98 -9.91 -2.54 -12.71
CA VAL A 98 -10.26 -3.10 -11.40
C VAL A 98 -9.23 -2.66 -10.37
N ALA A 99 -7.94 -2.84 -10.66
CA ALA A 99 -6.86 -2.39 -9.79
C ALA A 99 -6.94 -0.88 -9.53
N PHE A 100 -7.20 -0.09 -10.58
CA PHE A 100 -7.36 1.35 -10.49
C PHE A 100 -8.51 1.78 -9.56
N ILE A 101 -9.70 1.20 -9.74
CA ILE A 101 -10.87 1.53 -8.89
C ILE A 101 -10.61 1.09 -7.45
N VAL A 102 -10.04 -0.09 -7.23
CA VAL A 102 -9.74 -0.60 -5.88
C VAL A 102 -8.74 0.31 -5.17
N ALA A 103 -7.70 0.78 -5.85
CA ALA A 103 -6.73 1.72 -5.28
C ALA A 103 -7.39 3.03 -4.82
N ILE A 104 -8.26 3.61 -5.65
CA ILE A 104 -9.01 4.82 -5.29
C ILE A 104 -9.93 4.55 -4.09
N LEU A 105 -10.66 3.42 -4.10
CA LEU A 105 -11.56 3.06 -3.00
C LEU A 105 -10.79 2.89 -1.69
N VAL A 106 -9.66 2.18 -1.69
CA VAL A 106 -8.81 1.99 -0.51
C VAL A 106 -8.32 3.34 0.02
N ALA A 107 -7.82 4.23 -0.85
CA ALA A 107 -7.38 5.56 -0.46
C ALA A 107 -8.52 6.39 0.18
N VAL A 108 -9.69 6.42 -0.46
CA VAL A 108 -10.86 7.15 0.04
C VAL A 108 -11.35 6.58 1.37
N ILE A 109 -11.45 5.25 1.49
CA ILE A 109 -11.92 4.62 2.72
C ILE A 109 -10.93 4.89 3.87
N ILE A 110 -9.62 4.86 3.64
CA ILE A 110 -8.63 5.22 4.66
C ILE A 110 -8.80 6.69 5.08
N LEU A 111 -8.95 7.63 4.14
CA LEU A 111 -9.15 9.05 4.45
C LEU A 111 -10.42 9.33 5.25
N VAL A 112 -11.46 8.51 5.04
CA VAL A 112 -12.74 8.60 5.76
C VAL A 112 -12.66 7.92 7.13
N LEU A 113 -12.03 6.75 7.21
CA LEU A 113 -11.96 5.93 8.43
C LEU A 113 -10.80 6.29 9.35
N TYR A 114 -9.83 7.10 8.94
CA TYR A 114 -8.73 7.47 9.83
C TYR A 114 -9.13 8.67 10.70
N PRO A 115 -8.98 8.58 12.04
CA PRO A 115 -9.47 9.62 12.95
C PRO A 115 -8.67 10.92 12.80
N ASN A 116 -7.36 10.83 12.55
CA ASN A 116 -6.45 11.97 12.46
C ASN A 116 -5.93 12.16 11.03
N LYS A 117 -6.78 12.64 10.12
CA LYS A 117 -6.45 12.83 8.69
C LYS A 117 -5.15 13.62 8.43
N PRO A 118 -4.83 14.71 9.16
CA PRO A 118 -3.57 15.43 8.95
C PRO A 118 -2.33 14.57 9.24
N ALA A 119 -2.46 13.57 10.12
CA ALA A 119 -1.37 12.68 10.45
C ALA A 119 -1.11 11.63 9.36
N LEU A 120 -2.02 11.43 8.39
CA LEU A 120 -1.78 10.54 7.25
C LEU A 120 -0.77 11.12 6.24
N TRP A 121 -0.59 12.42 6.24
CA TRP A 121 0.44 13.06 5.44
C TRP A 121 1.77 12.99 6.16
N MET A 122 2.88 13.02 5.42
CA MET A 122 4.18 13.28 6.03
C MET A 122 4.04 14.60 6.78
N GLN A 123 4.09 14.56 8.10
CA GLN A 123 4.29 15.77 8.88
C GLN A 123 5.68 16.26 8.47
N THR A 124 5.71 17.32 7.67
CA THR A 124 6.90 18.14 7.49
C THR A 124 7.31 18.51 8.90
N GLY A 125 8.40 17.90 9.38
CA GLY A 125 8.92 18.22 10.69
C GLY A 125 9.04 19.72 10.78
N SER A 126 8.30 20.33 11.71
CA SER A 126 8.68 21.63 12.25
C SER A 126 10.18 21.53 12.48
N THR A 127 10.92 22.39 11.78
CA THR A 127 12.30 22.78 12.07
C THR A 127 12.69 22.32 13.46
N SER A 128 13.58 21.33 13.56
CA SER A 128 14.33 21.15 14.79
C SER A 128 15.09 22.47 14.95
N GLY A 129 14.54 23.36 15.79
CA GLY A 129 15.30 24.46 16.32
C GLY A 129 16.49 23.83 17.03
N ALA A 130 17.62 23.75 16.32
CA ALA A 130 18.92 23.59 16.92
C ALA A 130 19.19 24.88 17.71
N ARG A 131 18.57 24.95 18.88
CA ARG A 131 18.94 25.83 19.98
C ARG A 131 19.78 24.98 20.93
N ALA A 132 21.09 25.14 20.84
CA ALA A 132 22.06 25.19 21.94
C ALA A 132 23.45 25.26 21.32
#